data_AF-A0A428U8Y6-F1
#
_entry.id   AF-A0A428U8Y6-F1
#
_cell.length_a   1.000
_cell.length_b   1.000
_cell.length_c   1.000
_cell.angle_alpha   90.00
_cell.angle_beta   90.00
_cell.angle_gamma   90.00
#
_symmetry.space_group_name_H-M   'P 1'
#
loop_
_entity.id
_entity.type
_entity.pdbx_description
1 polymer ?
#
loop_
_entity_poly.entity_id
_entity_poly.type
_entity_poly.pdbx_seq_one_letter_code
_entity_poly.pdbx_strand_id
1 'polypeptide(L)'
;MSEGINFSDRLGRCVIVIGLPYPNIASPDWKAKIEYIETTTQTNLTAQGTSKEEATSRAKQAARDFYENACMRAVNQSIGRAIRHRGDYAAIVLVDRRYGTDRIRGKLPGWIRGGLVGDSHEKGLGGLMGAVGGFFRGKKNKAQ
;
A
#
# COMPACT_ATOMS: atom_id res chain seq x y z
N MET A 1 6.82 -7.79 14.78
CA MET A 1 6.55 -6.78 15.83
C MET A 1 5.63 -5.70 15.24
N SER A 2 4.43 -6.11 14.83
CA SER A 2 3.44 -5.23 14.17
C SER A 2 2.07 -5.36 14.83
N GLU A 3 2.00 -6.08 15.95
CA GLU A 3 0.82 -6.28 16.78
C GLU A 3 1.19 -5.80 18.19
N GLY A 4 0.30 -5.05 18.83
CA GLY A 4 0.40 -4.68 20.26
C GLY A 4 0.94 -3.28 20.62
N ILE A 5 1.79 -2.64 19.81
CA ILE A 5 2.38 -1.34 20.17
C ILE A 5 1.75 -0.20 19.36
N ASN A 6 1.17 0.76 20.07
CA ASN A 6 0.62 2.00 19.55
C ASN A 6 1.61 3.14 19.89
N PHE A 7 2.32 3.68 18.91
CA PHE A 7 3.26 4.80 19.08
C PHE A 7 2.58 6.14 19.45
N SER A 8 2.05 6.32 20.67
CA SER A 8 1.36 7.56 21.11
C SER A 8 2.05 8.84 20.66
N ASP A 9 1.28 9.75 20.05
CA ASP A 9 1.61 11.08 19.57
C ASP A 9 3.09 11.29 19.22
N ARG A 10 3.95 11.62 20.18
CA ARG A 10 5.36 11.95 19.92
C ARG A 10 6.23 10.78 19.44
N LEU A 11 5.74 9.54 19.52
CA LEU A 11 6.45 8.34 19.07
C LEU A 11 6.07 8.00 17.62
N GLY A 12 7.00 7.47 16.82
CA GLY A 12 6.68 6.98 15.48
C GLY A 12 6.33 8.06 14.45
N ARG A 13 6.91 9.27 14.58
CA ARG A 13 6.64 10.41 13.69
C ARG A 13 7.16 10.25 12.27
N CYS A 14 8.09 9.33 12.03
CA CYS A 14 8.55 8.95 10.70
C CYS A 14 8.39 7.44 10.55
N VAL A 15 7.61 7.00 9.56
CA VAL A 15 7.46 5.59 9.19
C VAL A 15 8.17 5.36 7.88
N ILE A 16 9.08 4.40 7.87
CA ILE A 16 9.78 3.97 6.66
C ILE A 16 9.27 2.58 6.30
N VAL A 17 8.59 2.46 5.17
CA VAL A 17 8.14 1.18 4.61
C VAL A 17 9.13 0.76 3.54
N ILE A 18 9.89 -0.29 3.82
CA ILE A 18 10.90 -0.82 2.90
C ILE A 18 10.28 -1.98 2.11
N GLY A 19 10.26 -1.83 0.79
CA GLY A 19 9.71 -2.85 -0.11
C GLY A 19 8.17 -2.95 -0.08
N LEU A 20 7.69 -4.05 -0.64
CA LEU A 20 6.29 -4.46 -0.61
C LEU A 20 6.19 -5.84 0.06
N PRO A 21 5.47 -5.97 1.19
CA PRO A 21 5.36 -7.21 1.96
C PRO A 21 4.40 -8.20 1.29
N TYR A 22 4.79 -8.70 0.11
CA TYR A 22 4.03 -9.72 -0.58
C TYR A 22 4.03 -11.04 0.20
N PRO A 23 2.87 -11.69 0.35
CA PRO A 23 2.85 -13.03 0.91
C PRO A 23 3.59 -14.02 -0.01
N ASN A 24 4.07 -15.12 0.55
CA ASN A 24 4.71 -16.15 -0.27
C ASN A 24 3.68 -16.83 -1.19
N ILE A 25 3.70 -16.50 -2.48
CA ILE A 25 2.82 -17.07 -3.50
C ILE A 25 2.98 -18.60 -3.65
N ALA A 26 4.14 -19.16 -3.28
CA ALA A 26 4.40 -20.59 -3.39
C ALA A 26 3.77 -21.41 -2.25
N SER A 27 3.29 -20.75 -1.19
CA SER A 27 2.68 -21.45 -0.05
C SER A 27 1.34 -22.11 -0.43
N PRO A 28 1.01 -23.27 0.17
CA PRO A 28 -0.22 -24.00 -0.14
C PRO A 28 -1.48 -23.15 0.02
N ASP A 29 -1.56 -22.36 1.10
CA ASP A 29 -2.70 -21.50 1.38
C ASP A 29 -2.93 -20.44 0.30
N TRP A 30 -1.84 -19.84 -0.21
CA TRP A 30 -1.94 -18.82 -1.25
C TRP A 30 -2.23 -19.42 -2.62
N LYS A 31 -1.67 -20.59 -2.94
CA LYS A 31 -2.04 -21.34 -4.16
C LYS A 31 -3.53 -21.66 -4.18
N ALA A 32 -4.05 -22.25 -3.10
CA ALA A 32 -5.45 -22.61 -2.99
C ALA A 32 -6.37 -21.37 -3.09
N LYS A 33 -6.02 -20.25 -2.44
CA LYS A 33 -6.80 -19.01 -2.53
C LYS A 33 -6.81 -18.42 -3.94
N ILE A 34 -5.67 -18.39 -4.62
CA ILE A 34 -5.55 -17.88 -5.99
C ILE A 34 -6.38 -18.75 -6.92
N GLU A 35 -6.21 -20.07 -6.87
CA GLU A 35 -6.95 -21.02 -7.69
C GLU A 35 -8.47 -20.92 -7.46
N TYR A 36 -8.90 -20.82 -6.20
CA TYR A 36 -10.31 -20.63 -5.87
C TYR A 36 -10.87 -19.34 -6.46
N ILE A 37 -10.14 -18.22 -6.37
CA ILE A 37 -10.58 -16.94 -6.94
C ILE A 37 -10.63 -17.00 -8.46
N GLU A 38 -9.63 -17.58 -9.11
CA GLU A 38 -9.60 -17.73 -10.57
C GLU A 38 -10.78 -18.58 -11.07
N THR A 39 -10.95 -19.78 -10.50
CA THR A 39 -12.01 -20.72 -10.89
C THR A 39 -13.40 -20.15 -10.63
N THR A 40 -13.64 -19.61 -9.43
CA THR A 40 -14.96 -19.04 -9.07
C THR A 40 -15.29 -17.84 -9.94
N THR A 41 -14.32 -16.94 -10.20
CA THR A 41 -14.54 -15.77 -11.05
C THR A 41 -14.81 -16.18 -12.50
N GLN A 42 -14.07 -17.15 -13.02
CA GLN A 42 -14.25 -17.64 -14.38
C GLN A 42 -15.63 -18.30 -14.57
N THR A 43 -16.04 -19.16 -13.65
CA THR A 43 -17.36 -19.82 -13.70
C THR A 43 -18.48 -18.79 -13.65
N ASN A 44 -18.40 -17.81 -12.76
CA ASN A 44 -19.40 -16.76 -12.62
C ASN A 44 -19.52 -15.89 -13.89
N LEU A 45 -18.38 -15.50 -14.49
CA LEU A 45 -18.38 -14.68 -15.71
C LEU A 45 -18.88 -15.45 -16.94
N THR A 46 -18.53 -16.73 -17.04
CA THR A 46 -19.02 -17.61 -18.12
C THR A 46 -20.52 -17.82 -17.99
N ALA A 47 -21.04 -18.02 -16.77
CA ALA A 47 -22.48 -18.11 -16.50
C ALA A 47 -23.24 -16.81 -16.85
N GLN A 48 -22.57 -15.66 -16.78
CA GLN A 48 -23.10 -14.35 -17.19
C GLN A 48 -23.01 -14.10 -18.71
N GLY A 49 -22.58 -15.09 -19.50
CA GLY A 49 -22.48 -14.98 -20.96
C GLY A 49 -21.22 -14.29 -21.46
N THR A 50 -20.21 -14.07 -20.60
CA THR A 50 -18.90 -13.55 -21.03
C THR A 50 -18.16 -14.62 -21.84
N SER A 51 -17.43 -14.21 -22.89
CA SER A 51 -16.57 -15.14 -23.64
C SER A 51 -15.57 -15.84 -22.72
N LYS A 52 -15.20 -17.08 -23.05
CA LYS A 52 -14.29 -17.88 -22.22
C LYS A 52 -12.92 -17.22 -22.07
N GLU A 53 -12.43 -16.59 -23.14
CA GLU A 53 -11.15 -15.89 -23.20
C GLU A 53 -11.17 -14.66 -22.28
N GLU A 54 -12.22 -13.86 -22.35
CA GLU A 54 -12.38 -12.68 -21.50
C GLU A 54 -12.61 -13.05 -20.04
N ALA A 55 -13.42 -14.08 -19.76
CA ALA A 55 -13.64 -14.60 -18.42
C ALA A 55 -12.32 -15.07 -17.78
N THR A 56 -11.47 -15.76 -18.55
CA THR A 56 -10.15 -16.22 -18.09
C THR A 56 -9.21 -15.06 -17.78
N SER A 57 -9.18 -14.04 -18.64
CA SER A 57 -8.35 -12.85 -18.44
C SER A 57 -8.75 -12.08 -17.18
N ARG A 58 -10.06 -11.83 -17.01
CA ARG A 58 -10.61 -11.14 -15.83
C ARG A 58 -10.41 -11.94 -14.54
N ALA A 59 -10.54 -13.27 -14.59
CA ALA A 59 -10.29 -14.15 -13.45
C ALA A 59 -8.83 -14.05 -12.96
N LYS A 60 -7.86 -14.12 -13.88
CA LYS A 60 -6.43 -13.93 -13.55
C LYS A 60 -6.16 -12.53 -12.98
N GLN A 61 -6.79 -11.51 -13.54
CA GLN A 61 -6.67 -10.14 -13.02
C GLN A 61 -7.23 -10.04 -11.60
N ALA A 62 -8.40 -10.62 -11.33
CA ALA A 62 -9.01 -10.62 -10.00
C ALA A 62 -8.13 -11.32 -8.96
N ALA A 63 -7.52 -12.46 -9.31
CA ALA A 63 -6.61 -13.18 -8.42
C ALA A 63 -5.32 -12.40 -8.15
N ARG A 64 -4.75 -11.75 -9.18
CA ARG A 64 -3.62 -10.84 -9.04
C ARG A 64 -3.96 -9.65 -8.13
N ASP A 65 -5.12 -9.04 -8.32
CA ASP A 65 -5.56 -7.92 -7.48
C ASP A 65 -5.79 -8.35 -6.04
N PHE A 66 -6.32 -9.54 -5.80
CA PHE A 66 -6.46 -10.10 -4.45
C PHE A 66 -5.10 -10.25 -3.76
N TYR A 67 -4.10 -10.78 -4.45
CA TYR A 67 -2.73 -10.94 -3.95
C TYR A 67 -2.07 -9.58 -3.65
N GLU A 68 -2.21 -8.62 -4.55
CA GLU A 68 -1.69 -7.26 -4.36
C GLU A 68 -2.40 -6.52 -3.22
N ASN A 69 -3.71 -6.71 -3.09
CA ASN A 69 -4.49 -6.14 -1.99
C ASN A 69 -4.04 -6.73 -0.64
N ALA A 70 -3.63 -7.99 -0.58
CA ALA A 70 -3.07 -8.57 0.64
C ALA A 70 -1.78 -7.88 1.09
N CYS A 71 -0.88 -7.63 0.14
CA CYS A 71 0.34 -6.85 0.37
C CYS A 71 0.02 -5.43 0.84
N MET A 72 -0.86 -4.72 0.13
CA MET A 72 -1.20 -3.34 0.45
C MET A 72 -2.00 -3.19 1.75
N ARG A 73 -2.78 -4.21 2.15
CA ARG A 73 -3.39 -4.24 3.48
C ARG A 73 -2.33 -4.18 4.57
N ALA A 74 -1.24 -4.94 4.47
CA ALA A 74 -0.17 -4.92 5.47
C ALA A 74 0.56 -3.57 5.51
N VAL A 75 0.81 -2.95 4.35
CA VAL A 75 1.39 -1.60 4.25
C VAL A 75 0.47 -0.56 4.89
N ASN A 76 -0.80 -0.53 4.49
CA ASN A 76 -1.77 0.45 4.97
C ASN A 76 -2.06 0.29 6.47
N GLN A 77 -2.06 -0.94 6.98
CA GLN A 77 -2.13 -1.23 8.41
C GLN A 77 -0.93 -0.64 9.17
N SER A 78 0.28 -0.82 8.62
CA SER A 78 1.51 -0.30 9.24
C SER A 78 1.51 1.25 9.28
N ILE A 79 1.04 1.89 8.21
CA ILE A 79 0.92 3.35 8.13
C ILE A 79 -0.16 3.88 9.09
N GLY A 80 -1.32 3.21 9.16
CA GLY A 80 -2.42 3.59 10.04
C GLY A 80 -2.07 3.55 11.54
N ARG A 81 -1.02 2.82 11.92
CA ARG A 81 -0.48 2.84 13.29
C ARG A 81 0.19 4.18 13.64
N ALA A 82 0.72 4.92 12.66
CA ALA A 82 1.44 6.17 12.91
C ALA A 82 0.60 7.44 12.71
N ILE A 83 -0.54 7.36 12.01
CA ILE A 83 -1.48 8.47 11.84
C ILE A 83 -2.87 7.97 12.23
N ARG A 84 -3.38 8.40 13.39
CA ARG A 84 -4.55 7.78 14.04
C ARG A 84 -5.82 8.61 13.99
N HIS A 85 -5.68 9.91 13.98
CA HIS A 85 -6.80 10.84 14.01
C HIS A 85 -6.49 12.06 13.14
N ARG A 86 -7.51 12.89 12.87
CA ARG A 86 -7.40 14.05 11.97
C ARG A 86 -6.34 15.09 12.39
N GLY A 87 -6.00 15.14 13.67
CA GLY A 87 -4.98 16.04 14.22
C GLY A 87 -3.57 15.46 14.24
N ASP A 88 -3.43 14.18 13.88
CA ASP A 88 -2.17 13.45 13.94
C ASP A 88 -1.32 13.70 12.68
N TYR A 89 0.00 13.56 12.79
CA TYR A 89 0.90 13.72 11.66
C TYR A 89 2.11 12.81 11.72
N ALA A 90 2.49 12.24 10.59
CA ALA A 90 3.73 11.52 10.43
C ALA A 90 4.29 11.73 9.02
N ALA A 91 5.61 11.70 8.89
CA ALA A 91 6.25 11.51 7.60
C ALA A 91 6.19 10.02 7.24
N ILE A 92 5.77 9.70 6.03
CA ILE A 92 5.76 8.33 5.52
C ILE A 92 6.73 8.27 4.34
N VAL A 93 7.71 7.38 4.44
CA VAL A 93 8.72 7.14 3.40
C VAL A 93 8.49 5.76 2.82
N LEU A 94 8.11 5.71 1.54
CA LEU A 94 7.88 4.47 0.80
C LEU A 94 9.12 4.14 -0.05
N VAL A 95 9.85 3.10 0.33
CA VAL A 95 11.13 2.73 -0.29
C VAL A 95 10.94 1.50 -1.18
N ASP A 96 10.34 1.72 -2.36
CA ASP A 96 10.27 0.75 -3.46
C ASP A 96 9.80 1.45 -4.75
N ARG A 97 10.44 1.19 -5.90
CA ARG A 97 10.04 1.81 -7.18
C ARG A 97 8.59 1.48 -7.56
N ARG A 98 8.06 0.35 -7.08
CA ARG A 98 6.71 -0.13 -7.41
C ARG A 98 5.64 0.81 -6.87
N TYR A 99 5.89 1.55 -5.79
CA TYR A 99 4.96 2.58 -5.30
C TYR A 99 4.73 3.73 -6.30
N GLY A 100 5.64 3.93 -7.26
CA GLY A 100 5.47 4.89 -8.35
C GLY A 100 4.55 4.42 -9.48
N THR A 101 4.19 3.14 -9.54
CA THR A 101 3.27 2.61 -10.57
C THR A 101 1.81 2.87 -10.20
N ASP A 102 0.97 3.22 -11.18
CA ASP A 102 -0.45 3.49 -10.94
C ASP A 102 -1.18 2.33 -10.27
N ARG A 103 -0.80 1.09 -10.60
CA ARG A 103 -1.36 -0.14 -10.03
C ARG A 103 -1.18 -0.24 -8.51
N ILE A 104 -0.01 0.13 -7.98
CA ILE A 104 0.26 0.09 -6.54
C ILE A 104 -0.16 1.40 -5.88
N ARG A 105 0.12 2.54 -6.52
CA ARG A 105 -0.27 3.86 -6.04
C ARG A 105 -1.79 3.94 -5.84
N GLY A 106 -2.57 3.40 -6.76
CA GLY A 106 -4.04 3.35 -6.69
C GLY A 106 -4.58 2.54 -5.51
N LYS A 107 -3.79 1.61 -4.95
CA LYS A 107 -4.14 0.80 -3.76
C LYS A 107 -3.81 1.52 -2.43
N LEU A 108 -3.22 2.71 -2.48
CA LEU A 108 -3.05 3.56 -1.30
C LEU A 108 -4.36 4.34 -1.01
N PRO A 109 -4.72 4.52 0.28
CA PRO A 109 -5.81 5.39 0.70
C PRO A 109 -5.73 6.79 0.07
N GLY A 110 -6.87 7.38 -0.27
CA GLY A 110 -6.94 8.68 -0.95
C GLY A 110 -6.20 9.79 -0.19
N TRP A 111 -6.30 9.79 1.14
CA TRP A 111 -5.61 10.76 1.99
C TRP A 111 -4.08 10.63 1.95
N ILE A 112 -3.54 9.43 1.74
CA ILE A 112 -2.10 9.22 1.51
C ILE A 112 -1.74 9.68 0.11
N ARG A 113 -2.53 9.30 -0.91
CA ARG A 113 -2.29 9.67 -2.30
C ARG A 113 -2.20 11.18 -2.51
N GLY A 114 -3.05 11.94 -1.83
CA GLY A 114 -3.04 13.41 -1.89
C GLY A 114 -1.81 14.06 -1.25
N GLY A 115 -1.10 13.34 -0.37
CA GLY A 115 0.14 13.81 0.27
C GLY A 115 1.43 13.29 -0.39
N LEU A 116 1.34 12.48 -1.45
CA LEU A 116 2.51 11.95 -2.14
C LEU A 116 3.27 13.06 -2.86
N VAL A 117 4.58 13.10 -2.67
CA VAL A 117 5.47 13.99 -3.41
C VAL A 117 5.84 13.30 -4.73
N GLY A 118 5.37 13.86 -5.84
CA GLY A 118 5.71 13.38 -7.19
C GLY A 118 7.22 13.39 -7.43
N ASP A 119 7.70 12.38 -8.17
CA ASP A 119 9.09 12.25 -8.64
C ASP A 119 10.15 12.35 -7.54
N SER A 120 9.77 12.04 -6.29
CA SER A 120 10.66 12.11 -5.13
C SER A 120 11.86 11.18 -5.25
N HIS A 121 11.75 10.12 -6.05
CA HIS A 121 12.80 9.15 -6.31
C HIS A 121 13.98 9.75 -7.08
N GLU A 122 13.76 10.78 -7.90
CA GLU A 122 14.82 11.45 -8.68
C GLU A 122 15.76 12.27 -7.80
N LYS A 123 15.25 12.78 -6.68
CA LYS A 123 16.00 13.66 -5.76
C LYS A 123 16.92 12.90 -4.80
N GLY A 124 16.84 11.57 -4.80
CA GLY A 124 17.64 10.69 -3.96
C GLY A 124 17.51 10.97 -2.45
N LEU A 125 18.50 10.50 -1.69
CA LEU A 125 18.51 10.60 -0.23
C LEU A 125 18.59 12.04 0.27
N GLY A 126 19.37 12.90 -0.39
CA GLY A 126 19.50 14.31 -0.02
C GLY A 126 18.18 15.07 -0.12
N GLY A 127 17.44 14.88 -1.22
CA GLY A 127 16.11 15.47 -1.38
C GLY A 127 15.09 14.93 -0.38
N LEU A 128 15.14 13.63 -0.08
CA LEU A 128 14.30 13.02 0.95
C LEU A 128 14.55 13.65 2.33
N MET A 129 15.82 13.77 2.75
CA MET A 129 16.19 14.36 4.04
C MET A 129 15.74 15.82 4.13
N GLY A 130 15.92 16.60 3.05
CA GLY A 130 15.44 17.97 2.97
C GLY A 130 13.92 18.09 3.10
N ALA A 131 13.17 17.24 2.40
CA ALA A 131 11.71 17.21 2.44
C ALA A 131 11.17 16.83 3.83
N VAL A 132 11.72 15.79 4.45
CA VAL A 132 11.35 15.36 5.79
C VAL A 132 11.67 16.44 6.83
N GLY A 133 12.86 17.05 6.75
CA GLY A 133 13.23 18.16 7.62
C GLY A 133 12.31 19.37 7.48
N GLY A 134 11.94 19.73 6.24
CA GLY A 134 10.99 20.80 5.93
C GLY A 134 9.60 20.53 6.49
N PHE A 135 9.09 19.30 6.33
CA PHE A 135 7.81 18.86 6.85
C PHE A 135 7.71 19.06 8.37
N PHE A 136 8.71 18.60 9.14
CA PHE A 136 8.68 18.72 10.60
C PHE A 136 8.85 20.16 11.10
N ARG A 137 9.66 20.99 10.43
CA ARG A 137 9.73 22.43 10.74
C ARG A 137 8.38 23.11 10.54
N GLY A 138 7.70 22.82 9.43
CA GLY A 138 6.37 23.37 9.15
C GLY A 138 5.29 22.94 10.15
N LYS A 139 5.42 21.75 10.75
CA LYS A 139 4.51 21.27 11.80
C LYS A 139 4.78 21.92 13.16
N LYS A 140 6.04 22.20 13.52
CA LYS A 140 6.38 22.95 14.74
C LYS A 140 5.79 24.35 14.73
N ASN A 141 5.84 25.05 13.60
CA ASN A 141 5.33 26.43 13.48
C ASN A 141 3.80 26.54 13.53
N LYS A 142 3.05 25.43 13.37
CA LYS A 142 1.58 25.40 13.48
C LYS A 142 1.07 24.99 14.86
N ALA A 143 1.97 24.57 15.76
CA ALA A 143 1.65 24.13 17.11
C ALA A 143 1.94 25.21 18.17
N GLN A 144 2.43 26.39 17.75
CA GLN A 144 2.47 27.64 18.51
C GLN A 144 1.28 28.50 18.08
#